data_AF-A0A323U0Y7-F1
#
_entry.id   AF-A0A323U0Y7-F1
#
_cell.length_a   1.000
_cell.length_b   1.000
_cell.length_c   1.000
_cell.angle_alpha   90.00
_cell.angle_beta   90.00
_cell.angle_gamma   90.00
#
_symmetry.space_group_name_H-M   'P 1'
#
loop_
_entity.id
_entity.type
_entity.pdbx_description
1 polymer ?
#
loop_
_entity_poly.entity_id
_entity_poly.type
_entity_poly.pdbx_seq_one_letter_code
_entity_poly.pdbx_strand_id
1 'polypeptide(L)'
;MVEGVADAVMPFVRRADGVLVIGPPGVGKTTFLRDVVRQLAADLGPKVVVVDTSNEIGGEGLVPHPVLGAARRLQVPMPDYAAGETFPAMLARTYLEALANHGPQVIVGNEVGFPEDVAVVEVLQHAARWALGEPDALERALRAWEEVAPA
;
A
#
# COMPACT_ATOMS: atom_id res chain seq x y z
N MET A 1 -21.93 5.13 -17.94
CA MET A 1 -20.61 5.14 -17.28
C MET A 1 -20.19 3.69 -17.12
N VAL A 2 -18.95 3.35 -17.42
CA VAL A 2 -18.42 2.06 -16.96
C VAL A 2 -18.14 2.25 -15.48
N GLU A 3 -18.91 1.60 -14.62
CA GLU A 3 -18.68 1.63 -13.17
C GLU A 3 -17.30 1.03 -12.88
N GLY A 4 -16.44 1.81 -12.22
CA GLY A 4 -15.22 1.29 -11.63
C GLY A 4 -15.56 0.39 -10.45
N VAL A 5 -14.79 -0.69 -10.26
CA VAL A 5 -15.03 -1.66 -9.17
C VAL A 5 -14.98 -1.01 -7.79
N ALA A 6 -14.30 0.14 -7.64
CA ALA A 6 -14.22 0.88 -6.38
C ALA A 6 -15.32 1.95 -6.21
N ASP A 7 -16.10 2.27 -7.25
CA ASP A 7 -17.00 3.45 -7.29
C ASP A 7 -17.93 3.52 -6.07
N ALA A 8 -18.53 2.39 -5.70
CA ALA A 8 -19.47 2.31 -4.60
C ALA A 8 -18.86 2.71 -3.24
N VAL A 9 -17.55 2.52 -3.07
CA VAL A 9 -16.85 2.77 -1.79
C VAL A 9 -15.95 4.00 -1.81
N MET A 10 -15.68 4.59 -2.98
CA MET A 10 -14.83 5.78 -3.10
C MET A 10 -15.23 6.96 -2.22
N PRO A 11 -16.52 7.26 -1.98
CA PRO A 11 -16.90 8.32 -1.04
C PRO A 11 -16.36 8.08 0.37
N PHE A 12 -16.23 6.83 0.80
CA PHE A 12 -15.66 6.47 2.11
C PHE A 12 -14.14 6.52 2.08
N VAL A 13 -13.52 5.94 1.04
CA VAL A 13 -12.05 5.96 0.85
C VAL A 13 -11.50 7.39 0.86
N ARG A 14 -12.22 8.34 0.27
CA ARG A 14 -11.80 9.75 0.21
C ARG A 14 -11.83 10.49 1.56
N ARG A 15 -12.64 10.00 2.51
CA ARG A 15 -12.84 10.63 3.83
C ARG A 15 -12.07 9.93 4.94
N ALA A 16 -11.66 8.68 4.73
CA ALA A 16 -10.94 7.91 5.72
C ALA A 16 -9.47 8.34 5.79
N ASP A 17 -8.92 8.38 7.01
CA ASP A 17 -7.48 8.58 7.23
C ASP A 17 -6.66 7.33 6.85
N GLY A 18 -7.27 6.15 6.95
CA GLY A 18 -6.68 4.87 6.56
C GLY A 18 -7.74 3.86 6.11
N VAL A 19 -7.38 3.00 5.16
CA VAL A 19 -8.23 1.90 4.67
C VAL A 19 -7.41 0.62 4.58
N LEU A 20 -7.94 -0.48 5.12
CA LEU A 20 -7.37 -1.81 4.96
C LEU A 20 -8.35 -2.69 4.16
N VAL A 21 -7.88 -3.25 3.05
CA VAL A 21 -8.64 -4.12 2.14
C VAL A 21 -8.29 -5.57 2.43
N ILE A 22 -9.23 -6.33 2.98
CA ILE A 22 -9.01 -7.71 3.40
C ILE A 22 -9.90 -8.65 2.59
N GLY A 23 -9.35 -9.79 2.18
CA GLY A 23 -10.12 -10.86 1.54
C GLY A 23 -9.23 -12.01 1.08
N PRO A 24 -9.79 -13.20 0.81
CA PRO A 24 -9.05 -14.36 0.35
C PRO A 24 -8.19 -14.09 -0.91
N PRO A 25 -7.20 -14.94 -1.21
CA PRO A 25 -6.51 -14.90 -2.49
C PRO A 25 -7.49 -14.98 -3.68
N GLY A 26 -7.22 -14.22 -4.75
CA GLY A 26 -8.01 -14.27 -5.98
C GLY A 26 -9.35 -13.51 -6.00
N VAL A 27 -9.78 -12.87 -4.91
CA VAL A 27 -11.08 -12.15 -4.86
C VAL A 27 -11.08 -10.77 -5.54
N GLY A 28 -9.95 -10.36 -6.13
CA GLY A 28 -9.85 -9.08 -6.85
C GLY A 28 -9.36 -7.88 -6.03
N LYS A 29 -8.70 -8.09 -4.88
CA LYS A 29 -8.09 -7.02 -4.07
C LYS A 29 -7.19 -6.09 -4.89
N THR A 30 -6.30 -6.66 -5.70
CA THR A 30 -5.41 -5.91 -6.57
C THR A 30 -6.18 -5.14 -7.64
N THR A 31 -7.22 -5.72 -8.22
CA THR A 31 -8.11 -5.05 -9.17
C THR A 31 -8.79 -3.84 -8.53
N PHE A 32 -9.26 -4.00 -7.29
CA PHE A 32 -9.84 -2.93 -6.49
C PHE A 32 -8.81 -1.83 -6.19
N LEU A 33 -7.62 -2.17 -5.69
CA LEU A 33 -6.57 -1.20 -5.38
C LEU A 33 -6.12 -0.42 -6.62
N ARG A 34 -5.97 -1.08 -7.79
CA ARG A 34 -5.66 -0.40 -9.05
C ARG A 34 -6.73 0.63 -9.42
N ASP A 35 -8.01 0.29 -9.24
CA ASP A 35 -9.09 1.24 -9.53
C ASP A 35 -9.13 2.40 -8.53
N VAL A 36 -8.89 2.14 -7.24
CA VAL A 36 -8.69 3.19 -6.22
C VAL A 36 -7.55 4.13 -6.60
N VAL A 37 -6.38 3.59 -6.98
CA VAL A 37 -5.22 4.39 -7.40
C VAL A 37 -5.58 5.24 -8.61
N ARG A 38 -6.18 4.66 -9.65
CA ARG A 38 -6.59 5.36 -10.86
C ARG A 38 -7.49 6.55 -10.54
N GLN A 39 -8.49 6.35 -9.68
CA GLN A 39 -9.44 7.40 -9.30
C GLN A 39 -8.80 8.48 -8.43
N LEU A 40 -7.99 8.11 -7.44
CA LEU A 40 -7.28 9.09 -6.60
C LEU A 40 -6.24 9.88 -7.39
N ALA A 41 -5.55 9.23 -8.34
CA ALA A 41 -4.54 9.87 -9.19
C ALA A 41 -5.16 10.84 -10.19
N ALA A 42 -6.41 10.63 -10.60
CA ALA A 42 -7.14 11.60 -11.42
C ALA A 42 -7.33 12.93 -10.68
N ASP A 43 -7.47 12.90 -9.35
CA ASP A 43 -7.72 14.09 -8.54
C ASP A 43 -6.44 14.70 -7.94
N LEU A 44 -5.54 13.84 -7.47
CA LEU A 44 -4.35 14.25 -6.70
C LEU A 44 -3.05 14.14 -7.52
N GLY A 45 -3.13 13.55 -8.71
CA GLY A 45 -2.00 13.37 -9.61
C GLY A 45 -0.82 12.68 -8.94
N PRO A 46 0.40 13.25 -9.01
CA PRO A 46 1.62 12.64 -8.50
C PRO A 46 1.73 12.66 -6.98
N LYS A 47 0.69 13.11 -6.26
CA LYS A 47 0.59 13.02 -4.80
C LYS A 47 0.01 11.69 -4.32
N VAL A 48 -0.44 10.83 -5.24
CA VAL A 48 -0.67 9.40 -4.97
C VAL A 48 0.62 8.65 -5.23
N VAL A 49 1.10 7.92 -4.23
CA VAL A 49 2.31 7.11 -4.34
C VAL A 49 1.95 5.65 -4.08
N VAL A 50 2.26 4.80 -5.04
CA VAL A 50 2.10 3.35 -4.93
C VAL A 50 3.42 2.75 -4.46
N VAL A 51 3.39 1.98 -3.37
CA VAL A 51 4.47 1.08 -2.95
C VAL A 51 4.08 -0.32 -3.42
N ASP A 52 4.86 -0.88 -4.34
CA ASP A 52 4.49 -2.09 -5.09
C ASP A 52 5.52 -3.18 -4.85
N THR A 53 5.13 -4.25 -4.12
CA THR A 53 6.04 -5.35 -3.77
C THR A 53 6.29 -6.30 -4.92
N SER A 54 5.21 -6.89 -5.44
CA SER A 54 5.21 -7.99 -6.40
C SER A 54 4.90 -7.54 -7.82
N ASN A 55 5.07 -6.23 -8.09
CA ASN A 55 4.68 -5.59 -9.34
C ASN A 55 3.19 -5.78 -9.71
N GLU A 56 2.36 -6.11 -8.72
CA GLU A 56 0.97 -6.42 -8.92
C GLU A 56 0.14 -5.17 -9.20
N ILE A 57 0.45 -4.03 -8.59
CA ILE A 57 -0.35 -2.82 -8.84
C ILE A 57 0.10 -2.18 -10.16
N GLY A 58 1.40 -1.94 -10.31
CA GLY A 58 1.99 -1.19 -11.41
C GLY A 58 2.44 -2.02 -12.62
N GLY A 59 2.30 -3.35 -12.59
CA GLY A 59 2.67 -4.23 -13.69
C GLY A 59 4.18 -4.43 -13.85
N GLU A 60 4.57 -5.39 -14.68
CA GLU A 60 5.98 -5.70 -14.93
C GLU A 60 6.68 -4.60 -15.75
N GLY A 61 7.94 -4.31 -15.40
CA GLY A 61 8.81 -3.41 -16.15
C GLY A 61 9.02 -2.03 -15.52
N LEU A 62 9.92 -1.25 -16.16
CA LEU A 62 10.38 0.06 -15.68
C LEU A 62 9.36 1.18 -15.87
N VAL A 63 8.48 1.05 -16.87
CA VAL A 63 7.39 1.99 -17.11
C VAL A 63 6.14 1.45 -16.42
N PRO A 64 5.56 2.18 -15.45
CA PRO A 64 4.36 1.75 -14.77
C PRO A 64 3.19 1.55 -15.74
N HIS A 65 2.36 0.56 -15.45
CA HIS A 65 1.15 0.28 -16.21
C HIS A 65 0.27 1.54 -16.28
N PRO A 66 -0.29 1.90 -17.46
CA PRO A 66 -1.04 3.15 -17.64
C PRO A 66 -2.24 3.33 -16.70
N VAL A 67 -2.76 2.24 -16.12
CA VAL A 67 -3.86 2.26 -15.14
C VAL A 67 -3.55 3.10 -13.90
N LEU A 68 -2.27 3.30 -13.57
CA LEU A 68 -1.89 4.16 -12.43
C LEU A 68 -2.07 5.66 -12.72
N GLY A 69 -2.30 6.03 -13.98
CA GLY A 69 -2.44 7.42 -14.40
C GLY A 69 -1.21 8.24 -13.99
N ALA A 70 -1.45 9.33 -13.24
CA ALA A 70 -0.40 10.23 -12.77
C ALA A 70 0.20 9.83 -11.41
N ALA A 71 -0.21 8.71 -10.80
CA ALA A 71 0.39 8.24 -9.56
C ALA A 71 1.88 7.92 -9.77
N ARG A 72 2.68 8.17 -8.72
CA ARG A 72 4.07 7.68 -8.69
C ARG A 72 4.07 6.24 -8.24
N ARG A 73 5.08 5.49 -8.68
CA ARG A 73 5.31 4.11 -8.26
C ARG A 73 6.71 4.00 -7.67
N LEU A 74 6.80 3.35 -6.52
CA LEU A 74 8.03 2.85 -5.93
C LEU A 74 7.93 1.33 -5.88
N GLN A 75 8.91 0.66 -6.47
CA GLN A 75 9.02 -0.79 -6.39
C GLN A 75 9.86 -1.15 -5.17
N VAL A 76 9.40 -2.12 -4.39
CA VAL A 76 10.17 -2.63 -3.27
C VAL A 76 11.32 -3.47 -3.83
N PRO A 77 12.58 -3.12 -3.55
CA PRO A 77 13.72 -3.89 -4.06
C PRO A 77 13.80 -5.27 -3.40
N MET A 78 14.27 -6.25 -4.17
CA MET A 78 14.59 -7.57 -3.61
C MET A 78 15.74 -7.44 -2.60
N PRO A 79 15.64 -8.04 -1.41
CA PRO A 79 16.70 -7.95 -0.40
C PRO A 79 17.99 -8.63 -0.84
N ASP A 80 19.13 -8.03 -0.52
CA ASP A 80 20.41 -8.73 -0.49
C ASP A 80 20.54 -9.51 0.83
N TYR A 81 20.08 -10.77 0.81
CA TYR A 81 20.16 -11.65 1.97
C TYR A 81 21.61 -11.92 2.41
N ALA A 82 22.60 -11.82 1.53
CA ALA A 82 24.01 -12.01 1.90
C ALA A 82 24.55 -10.82 2.70
N ALA A 83 24.00 -9.62 2.48
CA ALA A 83 24.26 -8.43 3.28
C ALA A 83 23.42 -8.36 4.57
N GLY A 84 22.57 -9.35 4.82
CA GLY A 84 21.68 -9.39 5.99
C GLY A 84 20.41 -8.56 5.83
N GLU A 85 20.05 -8.15 4.61
CA GLU A 85 18.80 -7.44 4.34
C GLU A 85 17.60 -8.41 4.45
N THR A 86 16.46 -7.89 4.88
CA THR A 86 15.21 -8.64 5.00
C THR A 86 14.12 -7.94 4.19
N PHE A 87 13.17 -8.72 3.68
CA PHE A 87 12.04 -8.16 2.93
C PHE A 87 11.22 -7.13 3.74
N PRO A 88 10.91 -7.35 5.04
CA PRO A 88 10.23 -6.34 5.86
C PRO A 88 11.01 -5.04 5.98
N ALA A 89 12.34 -5.13 6.14
CA ALA A 89 13.19 -3.93 6.22
C ALA A 89 13.19 -3.15 4.90
N MET A 90 13.22 -3.85 3.76
CA MET A 90 13.14 -3.20 2.44
C MET A 90 11.76 -2.58 2.21
N LEU A 91 10.68 -3.28 2.57
CA LEU A 91 9.31 -2.76 2.50
C LEU A 91 9.16 -1.47 3.31
N ALA A 92 9.54 -1.51 4.59
CA ALA A 92 9.50 -0.36 5.49
C ALA A 92 10.32 0.82 4.94
N ARG A 93 11.53 0.55 4.45
CA ARG A 93 12.39 1.57 3.83
C ARG A 93 11.71 2.23 2.63
N THR A 94 11.06 1.47 1.75
CA THR A 94 10.36 2.03 0.59
C THR A 94 9.17 2.90 1.00
N TYR A 95 8.42 2.53 2.04
CA TYR A 95 7.36 3.41 2.60
C TYR A 95 7.92 4.72 3.16
N LEU A 96 9.02 4.66 3.91
CA LEU A 96 9.66 5.86 4.46
C LEU A 96 10.27 6.74 3.35
N GLU A 97 10.82 6.13 2.30
CA GLU A 97 11.28 6.84 1.11
C GLU A 97 10.12 7.57 0.41
N ALA A 98 8.97 6.91 0.27
CA ALA A 98 7.76 7.52 -0.28
C ALA A 98 7.42 8.82 0.45
N LEU A 99 7.39 8.77 1.79
CA LEU A 99 7.13 9.94 2.62
C LEU A 99 8.19 11.03 2.44
N ALA A 100 9.46 10.67 2.60
CA ALA A 100 10.57 11.62 2.65
C ALA A 100 10.75 12.36 1.32
N ASN A 101 10.60 11.66 0.19
CA ASN A 101 11.04 12.17 -1.11
C ASN A 101 9.89 12.52 -2.06
N HIS A 102 8.67 12.03 -1.83
CA HIS A 102 7.55 12.23 -2.76
C HIS A 102 6.45 13.14 -2.22
N GLY A 103 6.49 13.48 -0.93
CA GLY A 103 5.49 14.32 -0.26
C GLY A 103 4.05 13.91 -0.59
N PRO A 104 3.69 12.64 -0.36
CA PRO A 104 2.41 12.07 -0.76
C PRO A 104 1.26 12.66 0.05
N GLN A 105 0.08 12.72 -0.55
CA GLN A 105 -1.17 12.87 0.17
C GLN A 105 -1.85 11.52 0.41
N VAL A 106 -1.59 10.55 -0.48
CA VAL A 106 -2.05 9.18 -0.32
C VAL A 106 -0.91 8.22 -0.64
N ILE A 107 -0.68 7.25 0.23
CA ILE A 107 0.14 6.07 -0.09
C ILE A 107 -0.77 4.85 -0.27
N VAL A 108 -0.55 4.08 -1.33
CA VAL A 108 -1.25 2.82 -1.59
C VAL A 108 -0.24 1.69 -1.65
N GLY A 109 -0.47 0.60 -0.92
CA GLY A 109 0.35 -0.60 -1.00
C GLY A 109 -0.48 -1.88 -1.10
N ASN A 110 0.11 -2.92 -1.69
CA ASN A 110 -0.53 -4.23 -1.88
C ASN A 110 -0.10 -5.27 -0.84
N GLU A 111 0.71 -4.88 0.14
CA GLU A 111 1.17 -5.83 1.15
C GLU A 111 1.40 -5.14 2.48
N VAL A 112 0.89 -5.80 3.49
CA VAL A 112 1.21 -5.64 4.90
C VAL A 112 1.33 -7.07 5.38
N GLY A 113 2.09 -7.34 6.44
CA GLY A 113 1.97 -8.63 7.12
C GLY A 113 3.13 -9.06 7.98
N PHE A 114 4.01 -8.12 8.26
CA PHE A 114 5.13 -8.27 9.17
C PHE A 114 4.89 -7.39 10.40
N PRO A 115 5.32 -7.84 11.60
CA PRO A 115 5.24 -7.01 12.81
C PRO A 115 5.85 -5.61 12.63
N GLU A 116 6.91 -5.50 11.82
CA GLU A 116 7.60 -4.26 11.48
C GLU A 116 6.71 -3.24 10.75
N ASP A 117 5.66 -3.70 10.05
CA ASP A 117 4.74 -2.84 9.32
C ASP A 117 3.88 -1.98 10.26
N VAL A 118 3.70 -2.39 11.53
CA VAL A 118 2.93 -1.62 12.51
C VAL A 118 3.53 -0.22 12.69
N ALA A 119 4.84 -0.16 12.91
CA ALA A 119 5.54 1.12 13.08
C ALA A 119 5.47 1.97 11.80
N VAL A 120 5.49 1.34 10.62
CA VAL A 120 5.30 2.03 9.35
C VAL A 120 3.91 2.65 9.28
N VAL A 121 2.85 1.87 9.54
CA VAL A 121 1.47 2.35 9.51
C VAL A 121 1.25 3.48 10.51
N GLU A 122 1.79 3.38 11.72
CA GLU A 122 1.74 4.46 12.73
C GLU A 122 2.38 5.76 12.20
N VAL A 123 3.54 5.68 11.56
CA VAL A 123 4.18 6.85 10.94
C VAL A 123 3.33 7.40 9.78
N LEU A 124 2.79 6.52 8.93
CA LEU A 124 1.95 6.92 7.80
C LEU A 124 0.70 7.69 8.28
N GLN A 125 0.03 7.23 9.34
CA GLN A 125 -1.18 7.87 9.89
C GLN A 125 -0.98 9.34 10.25
N HIS A 126 0.22 9.74 10.67
CA HIS A 126 0.53 11.11 11.04
C HIS A 126 0.99 11.98 9.86
N ALA A 127 1.28 11.37 8.70
CA ALA A 127 1.94 12.03 7.58
C ALA A 127 1.13 12.06 6.28
N ALA A 128 0.29 11.05 6.01
CA ALA A 128 -0.52 10.94 4.81
C ALA A 128 -1.73 10.01 5.01
N ARG A 129 -2.75 10.08 4.13
CA ARG A 129 -3.78 9.03 4.09
C ARG A 129 -3.20 7.76 3.48
N TRP A 130 -3.70 6.59 3.85
CA TRP A 130 -3.16 5.33 3.35
C TRP A 130 -4.22 4.29 3.01
N ALA A 131 -3.91 3.43 2.03
CA ALA A 131 -4.72 2.26 1.68
C ALA A 131 -3.82 1.03 1.47
N LEU A 132 -4.09 -0.06 2.19
CA LEU A 132 -3.27 -1.29 2.18
C LEU A 132 -4.16 -2.51 1.90
N GLY A 133 -3.61 -3.63 1.41
CA GLY A 133 -4.40 -4.87 1.35
C GLY A 133 -3.61 -6.17 1.18
N GLU A 134 -3.83 -7.14 2.08
CA GLU A 134 -3.47 -8.58 2.01
C GLU A 134 -4.00 -9.29 3.29
N PRO A 135 -4.41 -10.58 3.26
CA PRO A 135 -5.19 -11.22 4.34
C PRO A 135 -4.36 -11.81 5.49
N ASP A 136 -3.19 -12.41 5.22
CA ASP A 136 -2.45 -13.17 6.25
C ASP A 136 -1.65 -12.25 7.20
N ALA A 137 -1.68 -10.97 6.88
CA ALA A 137 -0.97 -9.89 7.51
C ALA A 137 -1.47 -9.53 8.89
N LEU A 138 -2.78 -9.31 8.94
CA LEU A 138 -3.46 -8.76 10.08
C LEU A 138 -3.66 -9.85 11.13
N GLU A 139 -3.89 -11.11 10.74
CA GLU A 139 -3.92 -12.21 11.71
C GLU A 139 -2.56 -12.42 12.38
N ARG A 140 -1.45 -12.29 11.65
CA ARG A 140 -0.11 -12.35 12.25
C ARG A 140 0.19 -11.11 13.10
N ALA A 141 -0.15 -9.91 12.61
CA ALA A 141 0.06 -8.66 13.33
C ALA A 141 -0.83 -8.55 14.59
N LEU A 142 -2.09 -9.01 14.53
CA LEU A 142 -3.00 -9.06 15.68
C LEU A 142 -2.57 -10.13 16.70
N ARG A 143 -2.15 -11.33 16.26
CA ARG A 143 -1.59 -12.34 17.17
C ARG A 143 -0.29 -11.89 17.83
N ALA A 144 0.60 -11.26 17.06
CA ALA A 144 1.82 -10.67 17.62
C ALA A 144 1.47 -9.53 18.59
N TRP A 145 0.52 -8.66 18.25
CA TRP A 145 0.04 -7.58 19.13
C TRP A 145 -0.57 -8.10 20.45
N GLU A 146 -1.33 -9.20 20.41
CA GLU A 146 -1.86 -9.86 21.62
C GLU A 146 -0.75 -10.46 22.52
N GLU A 147 0.42 -10.79 21.97
CA GLU A 147 1.57 -11.31 22.73
C GLU A 147 2.47 -10.22 23.35
N VAL A 148 2.53 -9.01 22.75
CA VAL A 148 3.36 -7.89 23.24
C VAL A 148 2.59 -6.72 23.85
N ALA A 149 1.26 -6.68 23.74
CA ALA A 149 0.46 -5.64 24.37
C ALA A 149 0.49 -5.79 25.90
N PRO A 150 0.84 -4.74 26.67
CA PRO A 150 0.73 -4.78 28.12
C PRO A 150 -0.75 -4.89 28.52
N ALA A 151 -1.02 -5.74 29.50
CA ALA A 151 -2.36 -5.96 30.08
C ALA A 151 -3.02 -4.68 30.61
#